data_AF-A0A4Q9QXX9-F1
#
_entry.id   AF-A0A4Q9QXX9-F1
#
_cell.length_a   1.000
_cell.length_b   1.000
_cell.length_c   1.000
_cell.angle_alpha   90.00
_cell.angle_beta   90.00
_cell.angle_gamma   90.00
#
_symmetry.space_group_name_H-M   'P 1'
#
loop_
_entity.id
_entity.type
_entity.pdbx_description
1 polymer ?
#
loop_
_entity_poly.entity_id
_entity_poly.type
_entity_poly.pdbx_seq_one_letter_code
_entity_poly.pdbx_strand_id
1 'polypeptide(L)'
;MSNYVRTAAYAASQALSAQGLTVKRSHLSEVIAALLGYRTHAALTVEEADSSFAYHLDDADILVLNKPMGETRAEELGLPAAGIAASLVTMACIDALKVSARSEHVYVGVAEFYDSHAREVLAEAIYNDEDAAGAMAESNASFPDEPAMDIECPPTTDLWTAADEWIIEADGVMTGEYDPDGHRMYNGHSLNCRGRLIYAKAGRAGLVLVDTQGMAGLDDSWRDQDREDELAYLLSLETQ
;
A
#
# COMPACT_ATOMS: atom_id res chain seq x y z
N MET A 1 16.56 -15.46 -12.16
CA MET A 1 15.93 -16.37 -11.17
C MET A 1 16.37 -15.94 -9.80
N SER A 2 15.49 -15.21 -9.10
CA SER A 2 15.70 -14.76 -7.73
C SER A 2 16.25 -15.91 -6.86
N ASN A 3 17.48 -15.74 -6.36
CA ASN A 3 18.12 -16.72 -5.49
C ASN A 3 17.38 -16.85 -4.15
N TYR A 4 16.54 -15.86 -3.80
CA TYR A 4 15.84 -15.84 -2.52
C TYR A 4 14.63 -16.77 -2.49
N VAL A 5 13.94 -17.05 -3.61
CA VAL A 5 12.81 -18.01 -3.62
C VAL A 5 13.28 -19.41 -3.21
N ARG A 6 14.41 -19.87 -3.78
CA ARG A 6 15.01 -21.15 -3.41
C ARG A 6 15.49 -21.16 -1.96
N THR A 7 16.09 -20.06 -1.51
CA THR A 7 16.56 -19.89 -0.13
C THR A 7 15.39 -19.90 0.86
N ALA A 8 14.31 -19.19 0.57
CA ALA A 8 13.08 -19.16 1.35
C ALA A 8 12.41 -20.53 1.40
N ALA A 9 12.29 -21.24 0.27
CA ALA A 9 11.75 -22.60 0.25
C ALA A 9 12.57 -23.57 1.12
N TYR A 10 13.89 -23.40 1.14
CA TYR A 10 14.78 -24.18 2.00
C TYR A 10 14.62 -23.82 3.49
N ALA A 11 14.55 -22.53 3.82
CA ALA A 11 14.34 -22.06 5.19
C ALA A 11 12.97 -22.50 5.74
N ALA A 12 11.90 -22.33 4.96
CA ALA A 12 10.57 -22.81 5.32
C ALA A 12 10.55 -24.33 5.53
N SER A 13 11.25 -25.09 4.69
CA SER A 13 11.37 -26.55 4.86
C SER A 13 12.05 -26.93 6.18
N GLN A 14 13.08 -26.19 6.59
CA GLN A 14 13.76 -26.42 7.87
C GLN A 14 12.85 -26.07 9.05
N ALA A 15 12.16 -24.93 8.99
CA ALA A 15 11.23 -24.49 10.04
C ALA A 15 10.08 -25.49 10.25
N LEU A 16 9.49 -26.00 9.16
CA LEU A 16 8.44 -27.02 9.22
C LEU A 16 8.99 -28.36 9.73
N SER A 17 10.19 -28.77 9.29
CA SER A 17 10.82 -30.00 9.76
C SER A 17 11.13 -29.96 11.27
N ALA A 18 11.49 -28.79 11.82
CA ALA A 18 11.70 -28.61 13.25
C ALA A 18 10.41 -28.82 14.07
N GLN A 19 9.24 -28.66 13.45
CA GLN A 19 7.93 -28.94 14.04
C GLN A 19 7.44 -30.37 13.74
N GLY A 20 8.29 -31.23 13.16
CA GLY A 20 7.94 -32.60 12.78
C GLY A 20 7.15 -32.72 11.48
N LEU A 21 7.02 -31.64 10.70
CA LEU A 21 6.25 -31.61 9.46
C LEU A 21 7.18 -31.77 8.25
N THR A 22 6.87 -32.74 7.39
CA THR A 22 7.66 -32.99 6.17
C THR A 22 6.91 -32.47 4.94
N VAL A 23 7.38 -31.36 4.38
CA VAL A 23 6.84 -30.78 3.14
C VAL A 23 7.92 -30.78 2.06
N LYS A 24 7.55 -31.17 0.82
CA LYS A 24 8.48 -31.13 -0.31
C LYS A 24 8.87 -29.70 -0.65
N ARG A 25 10.15 -29.44 -0.87
CA ARG A 25 10.64 -28.10 -1.27
C ARG A 25 10.01 -27.59 -2.56
N SER A 26 9.66 -28.49 -3.49
CA SER A 26 8.92 -28.11 -4.70
C SER A 26 7.54 -27.53 -4.39
N HIS A 27 6.83 -28.09 -3.41
CA HIS A 27 5.54 -27.55 -2.96
C HIS A 27 5.72 -26.18 -2.29
N LEU A 28 6.76 -26.02 -1.48
CA LEU A 28 7.06 -24.73 -0.86
C LEU A 28 7.42 -23.66 -1.91
N SER A 29 8.13 -24.04 -2.97
CA SER A 29 8.45 -23.13 -4.08
C SER A 29 7.19 -22.71 -4.84
N GLU A 30 6.21 -23.61 -4.99
CA GLU A 30 4.89 -23.30 -5.56
C GLU A 30 4.07 -22.35 -4.68
N VAL A 31 4.07 -22.58 -3.35
CA VAL A 31 3.38 -21.69 -2.39
C VAL A 31 4.04 -20.31 -2.37
N ILE A 32 5.37 -20.24 -2.39
CA ILE A 32 6.11 -18.96 -2.47
C ILE A 32 5.79 -18.23 -3.78
N ALA A 33 5.74 -18.94 -4.91
CA ALA A 33 5.34 -18.32 -6.17
C ALA A 33 3.92 -17.75 -6.11
N ALA A 34 2.99 -18.46 -5.46
CA ALA A 34 1.63 -17.98 -5.24
C ALA A 34 1.56 -16.77 -4.31
N LEU A 35 2.36 -16.74 -3.24
CA LEU A 35 2.54 -15.56 -2.39
C LEU A 35 3.06 -14.36 -3.18
N LEU A 36 3.85 -14.58 -4.22
CA LEU A 36 4.34 -13.53 -5.12
C LEU A 36 3.34 -13.18 -6.24
N GLY A 37 2.12 -13.74 -6.23
CA GLY A 37 1.07 -13.45 -7.22
C GLY A 37 1.08 -14.34 -8.48
N TYR A 38 1.92 -15.38 -8.50
CA TYR A 38 2.02 -16.31 -9.64
C TYR A 38 1.27 -17.61 -9.35
N ARG A 39 0.48 -18.08 -10.32
CA ARG A 39 -0.24 -19.36 -10.17
C ARG A 39 0.69 -20.57 -9.99
N THR A 40 1.90 -20.50 -10.56
CA THR A 40 2.89 -21.59 -10.50
C THR A 40 4.31 -21.04 -10.39
N HIS A 41 5.23 -21.84 -9.87
CA HIS A 41 6.66 -21.51 -9.86
C HIS A 41 7.25 -21.41 -11.28
N ALA A 42 6.70 -22.17 -12.23
CA ALA A 42 7.10 -22.07 -13.64
C ALA A 42 6.75 -20.69 -14.23
N ALA A 43 5.56 -20.14 -13.95
CA ALA A 43 5.16 -18.82 -14.42
C ALA A 43 6.08 -17.72 -13.88
N LEU A 44 6.39 -17.78 -12.58
CA LEU A 44 7.39 -16.92 -11.95
C LEU A 44 8.73 -17.00 -12.67
N THR A 45 9.22 -18.21 -12.94
CA THR A 45 10.53 -18.42 -13.59
C THR A 45 10.57 -17.85 -15.01
N VAL A 46 9.46 -17.95 -15.75
CA VAL A 46 9.37 -17.43 -17.12
C VAL A 46 9.43 -15.90 -17.12
N GLU A 47 8.65 -15.24 -16.27
CA GLU A 47 8.63 -13.77 -16.17
C GLU A 47 10.00 -13.24 -15.69
N GLU A 48 10.60 -13.90 -14.69
CA GLU A 48 11.94 -13.57 -14.17
C GLU A 48 13.09 -13.84 -15.15
N ALA A 49 12.84 -14.51 -16.27
CA ALA A 49 13.83 -14.74 -17.31
C ALA A 49 13.66 -13.78 -18.50
N ASP A 50 12.58 -13.00 -18.53
CA ASP A 50 12.29 -12.08 -19.62
C ASP A 50 13.04 -10.76 -19.43
N SER A 51 14.12 -10.59 -20.18
CA SER A 51 14.97 -9.39 -20.11
C SER A 51 14.34 -8.13 -20.72
N SER A 52 13.07 -8.18 -21.17
CA SER A 52 12.37 -6.99 -21.65
C SER A 52 11.78 -6.14 -20.52
N PHE A 53 11.63 -6.71 -19.32
CA PHE A 53 11.19 -5.95 -18.15
C PHE A 53 12.29 -5.02 -17.63
N ALA A 54 11.88 -3.82 -17.21
CA ALA A 54 12.80 -2.84 -16.65
C ALA A 54 13.30 -3.24 -15.24
N TYR A 55 12.45 -3.93 -14.48
CA TYR A 55 12.73 -4.39 -13.13
C TYR A 55 12.37 -5.85 -12.96
N HIS A 56 13.20 -6.56 -12.21
CA HIS A 56 12.96 -7.93 -11.77
C HIS A 56 12.70 -7.96 -10.27
N LEU A 57 12.21 -9.10 -9.77
CA LEU A 57 11.92 -9.28 -8.34
C LEU A 57 13.12 -9.05 -7.40
N ASP A 58 14.35 -9.15 -7.89
CA ASP A 58 15.56 -8.83 -7.11
C ASP A 58 15.83 -7.31 -7.01
N ASP A 59 15.19 -6.50 -7.84
CA ASP A 59 15.28 -5.03 -7.85
C ASP A 59 14.18 -4.36 -7.00
N ALA A 60 13.24 -5.14 -6.46
CA ALA A 60 12.12 -4.62 -5.67
C ALA A 60 12.58 -4.08 -4.30
N ASP A 61 12.23 -2.84 -3.98
CA ASP A 61 12.42 -2.26 -2.64
C ASP A 61 11.41 -2.84 -1.64
N ILE A 62 10.20 -3.10 -2.13
CA ILE A 62 9.07 -3.55 -1.33
C ILE A 62 8.44 -4.80 -1.96
N LEU A 63 8.10 -5.78 -1.14
CA LEU A 63 7.29 -6.94 -1.53
C LEU A 63 5.95 -6.92 -0.80
N VAL A 64 4.85 -7.02 -1.56
CA VAL A 64 3.49 -7.12 -1.01
C VAL A 64 2.89 -8.47 -1.39
N LEU A 65 2.84 -9.38 -0.40
CA LEU A 65 2.50 -10.78 -0.61
C LEU A 65 0.99 -11.02 -0.75
N ASN A 66 0.61 -11.90 -1.67
CA ASN A 66 -0.75 -12.41 -1.83
C ASN A 66 -0.98 -13.63 -0.93
N LYS A 67 -1.23 -13.39 0.37
CA LYS A 67 -1.52 -14.46 1.34
C LYS A 67 -2.67 -15.39 0.89
N PRO A 68 -3.83 -14.87 0.41
CA PRO A 68 -4.91 -15.73 -0.07
C PRO A 68 -4.47 -16.70 -1.17
N MET A 69 -3.71 -16.23 -2.18
CA MET A 69 -3.20 -17.12 -3.23
C MET A 69 -2.22 -18.17 -2.68
N GLY A 70 -1.38 -17.81 -1.71
CA GLY A 70 -0.49 -18.76 -1.03
C GLY A 70 -1.26 -19.88 -0.31
N GLU A 71 -2.32 -19.51 0.42
CA GLU A 71 -3.18 -20.47 1.14
C GLU A 71 -3.92 -21.39 0.17
N THR A 72 -4.55 -20.82 -0.86
CA THR A 72 -5.21 -21.60 -1.93
C THR A 72 -4.22 -22.56 -2.59
N ARG A 73 -2.99 -22.13 -2.87
CA ARG A 73 -2.00 -22.99 -3.50
C ARG A 73 -1.58 -24.15 -2.60
N ALA A 74 -1.44 -23.91 -1.29
CA ALA A 74 -1.16 -24.97 -0.32
C ALA A 74 -2.28 -26.02 -0.26
N GLU A 75 -3.54 -25.58 -0.39
CA GLU A 75 -4.71 -26.45 -0.48
C GLU A 75 -4.71 -27.29 -1.77
N GLU A 76 -4.50 -26.65 -2.93
CA GLU A 76 -4.43 -27.32 -4.25
C GLU A 76 -3.34 -28.41 -4.31
N LEU A 77 -2.25 -28.23 -3.56
CA LEU A 77 -1.15 -29.19 -3.46
C LEU A 77 -1.45 -30.38 -2.52
N GLY A 78 -2.64 -30.43 -1.92
CA GLY A 78 -3.10 -31.53 -1.07
C GLY A 78 -2.43 -31.59 0.31
N LEU A 79 -1.81 -30.49 0.77
CA LEU A 79 -1.16 -30.45 2.09
C LEU A 79 -2.14 -30.68 3.25
N PRO A 80 -3.39 -30.15 3.23
CA PRO A 80 -4.38 -30.46 4.26
C PRO A 80 -4.74 -31.94 4.32
N ALA A 81 -4.79 -32.63 3.17
CA ALA A 81 -5.05 -34.07 3.13
C ALA A 81 -3.90 -34.89 3.73
N ALA A 82 -2.69 -34.33 3.79
CA ALA A 82 -1.54 -34.89 4.50
C ALA A 82 -1.51 -34.49 5.99
N GLY A 83 -2.56 -33.85 6.51
CA GLY A 83 -2.65 -33.41 7.91
C GLY A 83 -1.90 -32.11 8.21
N ILE A 84 -1.49 -31.36 7.19
CA ILE A 84 -0.71 -30.13 7.33
C ILE A 84 -1.60 -28.92 6.98
N ALA A 85 -1.85 -28.04 7.94
CA ALA A 85 -2.68 -26.86 7.72
C ALA A 85 -2.04 -25.92 6.67
N ALA A 86 -2.85 -25.47 5.70
CA ALA A 86 -2.40 -24.56 4.63
C ALA A 86 -1.86 -23.24 5.20
N SER A 87 -2.52 -22.69 6.22
CA SER A 87 -2.09 -21.47 6.92
C SER A 87 -0.70 -21.63 7.56
N LEU A 88 -0.40 -22.78 8.17
CA LEU A 88 0.90 -23.05 8.79
C LEU A 88 2.04 -23.07 7.75
N VAL A 89 1.80 -23.72 6.60
CA VAL A 89 2.77 -23.76 5.51
C VAL A 89 2.97 -22.36 4.91
N THR A 90 1.87 -21.63 4.72
CA THR A 90 1.90 -20.28 4.17
C THR A 90 2.66 -19.32 5.09
N MET A 91 2.41 -19.37 6.40
CA MET A 91 3.15 -18.58 7.39
C MET A 91 4.64 -18.91 7.40
N ALA A 92 5.02 -20.20 7.38
CA ALA A 92 6.43 -20.58 7.29
C ALA A 92 7.12 -20.05 6.02
N CYS A 93 6.38 -19.95 4.91
CA CYS A 93 6.89 -19.35 3.67
C CYS A 93 7.00 -17.83 3.76
N ILE A 94 6.03 -17.15 4.38
CA ILE A 94 6.07 -15.69 4.62
C ILE A 94 7.27 -15.35 5.51
N ASP A 95 7.45 -16.05 6.63
CA ASP A 95 8.57 -15.81 7.55
C ASP A 95 9.91 -16.04 6.85
N ALA A 96 9.99 -17.09 6.03
CA ALA A 96 11.19 -17.37 5.25
C ALA A 96 11.47 -16.28 4.20
N LEU A 97 10.44 -15.71 3.57
CA LEU A 97 10.57 -14.59 2.63
C LEU A 97 11.03 -13.32 3.35
N LYS A 98 10.48 -13.00 4.52
CA LYS A 98 10.91 -11.85 5.34
C LYS A 98 12.40 -11.88 5.69
N VAL A 99 12.99 -13.07 5.80
CA VAL A 99 14.43 -13.25 6.08
C VAL A 99 15.28 -13.34 4.80
N SER A 100 14.73 -13.89 3.72
CA SER A 100 15.51 -14.23 2.53
C SER A 100 15.47 -13.16 1.43
N ALA A 101 14.39 -12.37 1.38
CA ALA A 101 14.23 -11.31 0.40
C ALA A 101 15.30 -10.24 0.60
N ARG A 102 15.74 -9.64 -0.51
CA ARG A 102 16.63 -8.48 -0.48
C ARG A 102 15.88 -7.18 -0.21
N SER A 103 14.59 -7.15 -0.54
CA SER A 103 13.70 -6.03 -0.31
C SER A 103 13.73 -5.64 1.16
N GLU A 104 13.82 -4.34 1.41
CA GLU A 104 13.91 -3.78 2.76
C GLU A 104 12.62 -4.03 3.55
N HIS A 105 11.50 -4.15 2.83
CA HIS A 105 10.19 -4.32 3.42
C HIS A 105 9.36 -5.41 2.74
N VAL A 106 8.77 -6.31 3.55
CA VAL A 106 7.90 -7.39 3.10
C VAL A 106 6.60 -7.37 3.89
N TYR A 107 5.49 -7.09 3.22
CA TYR A 107 4.15 -6.95 3.81
C TYR A 107 3.23 -8.09 3.39
N VAL A 108 2.31 -8.48 4.26
CA VAL A 108 1.31 -9.53 4.03
C VAL A 108 0.01 -8.90 3.54
N GLY A 109 0.02 -8.50 2.27
CA GLY A 109 -1.13 -7.94 1.57
C GLY A 109 -1.17 -6.41 1.58
N VAL A 110 -2.06 -5.86 0.75
CA VAL A 110 -2.17 -4.41 0.48
C VAL A 110 -2.58 -3.64 1.73
N ALA A 111 -3.41 -4.21 2.60
CA ALA A 111 -3.86 -3.54 3.83
C ALA A 111 -2.71 -3.28 4.82
N GLU A 112 -1.87 -4.30 5.09
CA GLU A 112 -0.69 -4.14 5.97
C GLU A 112 0.31 -3.16 5.35
N PHE A 113 0.56 -3.29 4.04
CA PHE A 113 1.44 -2.38 3.30
C PHE A 113 0.98 -0.92 3.40
N TYR A 114 -0.31 -0.66 3.20
CA TYR A 114 -0.85 0.69 3.25
C TYR A 114 -0.75 1.28 4.65
N ASP A 115 -1.24 0.57 5.67
CA ASP A 115 -1.26 1.08 7.04
C ASP A 115 0.13 1.27 7.64
N SER A 116 1.08 0.38 7.33
CA SER A 116 2.42 0.40 7.92
C SER A 116 3.44 1.22 7.13
N HIS A 117 3.13 1.65 5.91
CA HIS A 117 4.09 2.35 5.05
C HIS A 117 3.46 3.36 4.11
N ALA A 118 2.59 2.91 3.20
CA ALA A 118 2.16 3.79 2.10
C ALA A 118 1.39 5.03 2.60
N ARG A 119 0.62 4.89 3.69
CA ARG A 119 -0.13 6.00 4.30
C ARG A 119 0.79 7.08 4.88
N GLU A 120 1.88 6.69 5.53
CA GLU A 120 2.89 7.64 6.04
C GLU A 120 3.58 8.36 4.88
N VAL A 121 4.04 7.61 3.87
CA VAL A 121 4.72 8.18 2.70
C VAL A 121 3.80 9.12 1.92
N LEU A 122 2.50 8.82 1.83
CA LEU A 122 1.50 9.72 1.25
C LEU A 122 1.35 11.01 2.07
N ALA A 123 1.24 10.91 3.38
CA ALA A 123 1.09 12.06 4.26
C ALA A 123 2.32 12.98 4.19
N GLU A 124 3.52 12.41 4.21
CA GLU A 124 4.78 13.13 4.05
C GLU A 124 4.90 13.77 2.66
N ALA A 125 4.50 13.06 1.59
CA ALA A 125 4.52 13.60 0.23
C ALA A 125 3.59 14.79 0.06
N ILE A 126 2.38 14.74 0.66
CA ILE A 126 1.45 15.85 0.67
C ILE A 126 2.02 17.03 1.47
N TYR A 127 2.51 16.77 2.68
CA TYR A 127 2.95 17.83 3.60
C TYR A 127 4.13 18.64 3.04
N ASN A 128 5.04 17.96 2.33
CA ASN A 128 6.22 18.58 1.73
C ASN A 128 5.99 19.15 0.32
N ASP A 129 4.77 19.07 -0.21
CA ASP A 129 4.46 19.55 -1.56
C ASP A 129 4.38 21.09 -1.64
N GLU A 130 4.80 21.66 -2.76
CA GLU A 130 4.79 23.10 -2.99
C GLU A 130 3.36 23.69 -3.02
N ASP A 131 2.40 22.95 -3.59
CA ASP A 131 1.00 23.38 -3.63
C ASP A 131 0.40 23.36 -2.21
N ALA A 132 0.76 22.37 -1.40
CA ALA A 132 0.37 22.32 0.01
C ALA A 132 0.97 23.48 0.81
N ALA A 133 2.25 23.79 0.60
CA ALA A 133 2.89 24.95 1.21
C ALA A 133 2.21 26.28 0.81
N GLY A 134 1.80 26.41 -0.45
CA GLY A 134 1.02 27.55 -0.95
C GLY A 134 -0.33 27.69 -0.22
N ALA A 135 -1.11 26.61 -0.16
CA ALA A 135 -2.41 26.59 0.50
C ALA A 135 -2.29 26.88 2.02
N MET A 136 -1.28 26.31 2.68
CA MET A 136 -0.97 26.60 4.09
C MET A 136 -0.68 28.09 4.29
N ALA A 137 0.16 28.69 3.45
CA ALA A 137 0.51 30.11 3.53
C ALA A 137 -0.70 31.05 3.29
N GLU A 138 -1.65 30.65 2.44
CA GLU A 138 -2.86 31.44 2.15
C GLU A 138 -3.89 31.42 3.29
N SER A 139 -3.98 30.32 4.03
CA SER A 139 -4.89 30.21 5.18
C SER A 139 -4.50 31.09 6.38
N ASN A 140 -3.21 31.44 6.48
CA ASN A 140 -2.58 32.07 7.66
C ASN A 140 -2.78 31.26 8.96
N ALA A 141 -2.95 29.94 8.86
CA ALA A 141 -2.97 29.01 10.00
C ALA A 141 -1.61 28.31 10.15
N SER A 142 -1.31 27.83 11.35
CA SER A 142 -0.15 26.96 11.62
C SER A 142 -0.58 25.51 11.48
N PHE A 143 0.17 24.70 10.72
CA PHE A 143 -0.09 23.26 10.53
C PHE A 143 1.05 22.46 11.16
N PRO A 144 0.94 22.09 12.44
CA PRO A 144 2.00 21.35 13.12
C PRO A 144 2.05 19.86 12.74
N ASP A 145 0.93 19.33 12.24
CA ASP A 145 0.74 17.91 11.97
C ASP A 145 0.56 17.64 10.47
N GLU A 146 0.96 16.43 10.06
CA GLU A 146 0.72 15.89 8.73
C GLU A 146 -0.78 15.66 8.45
N PRO A 147 -1.18 15.50 7.17
CA PRO A 147 -2.57 15.21 6.82
C PRO A 147 -3.11 13.97 7.53
N ALA A 148 -4.29 14.11 8.12
CA ALA A 148 -5.06 12.96 8.59
C ALA A 148 -5.61 12.20 7.38
N MET A 149 -5.15 10.97 7.19
CA MET A 149 -5.55 10.09 6.09
C MET A 149 -6.36 8.90 6.59
N ASP A 150 -7.24 8.36 5.74
CA ASP A 150 -8.01 7.15 6.07
C ASP A 150 -7.09 5.96 6.32
N ILE A 151 -7.46 5.12 7.30
CA ILE A 151 -6.73 3.90 7.67
C ILE A 151 -6.90 2.82 6.60
N GLU A 152 -8.07 2.76 5.96
CA GLU A 152 -8.33 1.80 4.91
C GLU A 152 -7.67 2.24 3.60
N CYS A 153 -7.02 1.30 2.92
CA CYS A 153 -6.42 1.57 1.62
C CYS A 153 -7.53 1.93 0.61
N PRO A 154 -7.41 3.04 -0.12
CA PRO A 154 -8.39 3.42 -1.11
C PRO A 154 -8.46 2.40 -2.26
N PRO A 155 -9.54 2.41 -3.06
CA PRO A 155 -9.65 1.55 -4.22
C PRO A 155 -8.50 1.76 -5.20
N THR A 156 -7.76 0.69 -5.49
CA THR A 156 -6.68 0.68 -6.48
C THR A 156 -6.94 -0.39 -7.54
N THR A 157 -6.20 -0.34 -8.64
CA THR A 157 -6.10 -1.51 -9.52
C THR A 157 -5.53 -2.69 -8.75
N ASP A 158 -5.90 -3.93 -9.09
CA ASP A 158 -5.36 -5.11 -8.43
C ASP A 158 -3.83 -5.20 -8.63
N LEU A 159 -3.11 -5.00 -7.53
CA LEU A 159 -1.65 -5.00 -7.43
C LEU A 159 -0.99 -6.17 -8.17
N TRP A 160 -1.54 -7.39 -8.02
CA TRP A 160 -0.90 -8.61 -8.53
C TRP A 160 -1.20 -8.88 -10.00
N THR A 161 -2.05 -8.05 -10.61
CA THR A 161 -2.39 -8.10 -12.05
C THR A 161 -1.95 -6.85 -12.82
N ALA A 162 -1.57 -5.78 -12.10
CA ALA A 162 -0.94 -4.61 -12.69
C ALA A 162 0.35 -5.01 -13.44
N ALA A 163 0.50 -4.49 -14.66
CA ALA A 163 1.58 -4.88 -15.57
C ALA A 163 2.87 -4.10 -15.31
N ASP A 164 2.84 -2.78 -15.52
CA ASP A 164 4.03 -1.94 -15.53
C ASP A 164 4.09 -1.01 -14.31
N GLU A 165 2.94 -0.42 -13.95
CA GLU A 165 2.84 0.56 -12.86
C GLU A 165 1.66 0.24 -11.95
N TRP A 166 1.80 0.62 -10.68
CA TRP A 166 0.74 0.56 -9.69
C TRP A 166 0.69 1.86 -8.91
N ILE A 167 -0.51 2.39 -8.76
CA ILE A 167 -0.74 3.74 -8.25
C ILE A 167 -1.70 3.68 -7.08
N ILE A 168 -1.35 4.40 -6.01
CA ILE A 168 -2.23 4.67 -4.88
C ILE A 168 -2.53 6.16 -4.88
N GLU A 169 -3.82 6.49 -4.87
CA GLU A 169 -4.30 7.86 -4.67
C GLU A 169 -5.20 7.88 -3.45
N ALA A 170 -4.88 8.76 -2.51
CA ALA A 170 -5.60 8.85 -1.25
C ALA A 170 -5.84 10.31 -0.90
N ASP A 171 -7.03 10.57 -0.38
CA ASP A 171 -7.40 11.88 0.14
C ASP A 171 -7.01 11.98 1.63
N GLY A 172 -6.78 13.20 2.09
CA GLY A 172 -6.48 13.50 3.47
C GLY A 172 -7.00 14.89 3.85
N VAL A 173 -7.03 15.16 5.15
CA VAL A 173 -7.43 16.48 5.67
C VAL A 173 -6.35 17.00 6.58
N MET A 174 -5.84 18.19 6.29
CA MET A 174 -4.97 18.91 7.23
C MET A 174 -5.81 19.92 8.00
N THR A 175 -5.65 19.95 9.32
CA THR A 175 -6.31 20.94 10.17
C THR A 175 -5.27 21.89 10.73
N GLY A 176 -5.41 23.17 10.42
CA GLY A 176 -4.57 24.24 10.90
C GLY A 176 -5.11 24.84 12.19
N GLU A 177 -4.21 25.34 13.02
CA GLU A 177 -4.51 26.01 14.27
C GLU A 177 -4.27 27.52 14.14
N TYR A 178 -5.01 28.30 14.94
CA TYR A 178 -4.84 29.75 15.02
C TYR A 178 -3.47 30.11 15.60
N ASP A 179 -2.69 30.88 14.86
CA ASP A 179 -1.42 31.44 15.33
C ASP A 179 -1.66 32.79 16.04
N PRO A 180 -1.53 32.86 17.39
CA PRO A 180 -1.75 34.09 18.14
C PRO A 180 -0.72 35.19 17.89
N ASP A 181 0.46 34.84 17.36
CA ASP A 181 1.51 35.79 16.98
C ASP A 181 1.36 36.25 15.51
N GLY A 182 0.42 35.66 14.77
CA GLY A 182 0.12 35.97 13.37
C GLY A 182 -0.39 37.39 13.16
N HIS A 183 0.20 38.11 12.20
CA HIS A 183 -0.20 39.48 11.86
C HIS A 183 -1.31 39.57 10.79
N ARG A 184 -1.86 38.43 10.36
CA ARG A 184 -2.86 38.33 9.29
C ARG A 184 -4.16 37.72 9.80
N MET A 185 -5.26 38.04 9.11
CA MET A 185 -6.59 37.57 9.46
C MET A 185 -6.72 36.07 9.12
N TYR A 186 -7.13 35.27 10.09
CA TYR A 186 -7.36 33.82 9.95
C TYR A 186 -8.43 33.55 8.90
N ASN A 187 -8.13 32.73 7.88
CA ASN A 187 -8.97 32.60 6.69
C ASN A 187 -9.33 31.15 6.32
N GLY A 188 -9.31 30.25 7.31
CA GLY A 188 -9.62 28.84 7.10
C GLY A 188 -8.77 27.96 7.99
N HIS A 189 -9.31 26.80 8.36
CA HIS A 189 -8.68 25.88 9.29
C HIS A 189 -8.51 24.48 8.72
N SER A 190 -9.01 24.22 7.52
CA SER A 190 -9.00 22.87 6.92
C SER A 190 -8.54 22.97 5.47
N LEU A 191 -7.60 22.11 5.11
CA LEU A 191 -7.16 21.89 3.74
C LEU A 191 -7.60 20.48 3.32
N ASN A 192 -8.24 20.39 2.15
CA ASN A 192 -8.47 19.12 1.48
C ASN A 192 -7.21 18.76 0.71
N CYS A 193 -6.62 17.63 1.06
CA CYS A 193 -5.36 17.16 0.51
C CYS A 193 -5.57 15.90 -0.32
N ARG A 194 -4.73 15.70 -1.32
CA ARG A 194 -4.68 14.48 -2.10
C ARG A 194 -3.24 14.10 -2.41
N GLY A 195 -2.87 12.88 -2.05
CA GLY A 195 -1.55 12.31 -2.31
C GLY A 195 -1.62 11.24 -3.39
N ARG A 196 -0.50 11.05 -4.08
CA ARG A 196 -0.34 10.00 -5.08
C ARG A 196 1.04 9.38 -4.98
N LEU A 197 1.08 8.05 -4.87
CA LEU A 197 2.30 7.25 -4.97
C LEU A 197 2.29 6.46 -6.26
N ILE A 198 3.40 6.50 -6.99
CA ILE A 198 3.58 5.79 -8.25
C ILE A 198 4.71 4.78 -8.07
N TYR A 199 4.38 3.49 -8.25
CA TYR A 199 5.33 2.40 -8.18
C TYR A 199 5.50 1.74 -9.53
N ALA A 200 6.75 1.46 -9.92
CA ALA A 200 7.04 0.53 -11.00
C ALA A 200 6.95 -0.91 -10.49
N LYS A 201 6.51 -1.82 -11.36
CA LYS A 201 6.37 -3.25 -11.07
C LYS A 201 7.71 -3.98 -11.23
N ALA A 202 8.11 -4.66 -10.16
CA ALA A 202 9.21 -5.61 -10.14
C ALA A 202 8.62 -7.01 -10.00
N GLY A 203 8.15 -7.58 -11.12
CA GLY A 203 7.24 -8.73 -11.11
C GLY A 203 5.88 -8.39 -10.47
N ARG A 204 5.11 -9.41 -10.07
CA ARG A 204 3.72 -9.22 -9.62
C ARG A 204 3.57 -8.69 -8.19
N ALA A 205 4.49 -9.03 -7.30
CA ALA A 205 4.45 -8.61 -5.89
C ALA A 205 5.49 -7.55 -5.52
N GLY A 206 6.49 -7.32 -6.38
CA GLY A 206 7.54 -6.32 -6.14
C GLY A 206 7.12 -4.93 -6.60
N LEU A 207 7.57 -3.94 -5.84
CA LEU A 207 7.35 -2.53 -6.07
C LEU A 207 8.68 -1.77 -5.92
N VAL A 208 8.90 -0.83 -6.84
CA VAL A 208 9.98 0.16 -6.80
C VAL A 208 9.32 1.53 -6.82
N LEU A 209 9.62 2.38 -5.83
CA LEU A 209 9.00 3.71 -5.75
C LEU A 209 9.60 4.61 -6.84
N VAL A 210 8.74 5.13 -7.72
CA VAL A 210 9.16 5.97 -8.86
C VAL A 210 8.94 7.44 -8.58
N ASP A 211 7.76 7.78 -8.05
CA ASP A 211 7.36 9.17 -7.86
C ASP A 211 6.34 9.31 -6.72
N THR A 212 6.34 10.50 -6.11
CA THR A 212 5.44 10.90 -5.02
C THR A 212 4.92 12.29 -5.31
N GLN A 213 3.61 12.46 -5.32
CA GLN A 213 2.97 13.75 -5.61
C GLN A 213 2.01 14.11 -4.49
N GLY A 214 2.03 15.37 -4.09
CA GLY A 214 1.06 15.97 -3.18
C GLY A 214 0.23 17.03 -3.90
N MET A 215 -0.97 17.26 -3.40
CA MET A 215 -1.80 18.41 -3.77
C MET A 215 -2.59 18.81 -2.52
N ALA A 216 -2.78 20.11 -2.28
CA ALA A 216 -3.73 20.58 -1.28
C ALA A 216 -4.47 21.82 -1.76
N GLY A 217 -5.70 21.98 -1.29
CA GLY A 217 -6.52 23.16 -1.53
C GLY A 217 -7.30 23.53 -0.28
N LEU A 218 -7.62 24.83 -0.15
CA LEU A 218 -8.50 25.32 0.89
C LEU A 218 -9.86 24.63 0.82
N ASP A 219 -10.37 24.16 1.96
CA ASP A 219 -11.75 23.71 2.05
C ASP A 219 -12.67 24.93 2.12
N ASP A 220 -13.19 25.35 0.96
CA ASP A 220 -14.16 26.45 0.82
C ASP A 220 -15.62 25.95 0.83
N SER A 221 -15.89 24.69 1.16
CA SER A 221 -17.25 24.11 1.10
C SER A 221 -18.28 24.84 1.99
N TRP A 222 -17.81 25.45 3.08
CA TRP A 222 -18.58 26.34 3.97
C TRP A 222 -19.23 27.53 3.21
N ARG A 223 -18.58 28.05 2.16
CA ARG A 223 -19.12 29.17 1.37
C ARG A 223 -20.37 28.79 0.57
N ASP A 224 -20.46 27.52 0.17
CA ASP A 224 -21.63 27.00 -0.52
C ASP A 224 -22.76 26.67 0.47
N GLN A 225 -22.43 26.23 1.69
CA GLN A 225 -23.39 25.99 2.77
C GLN A 225 -24.10 27.28 3.22
N ASP A 226 -23.38 28.39 3.37
CA ASP A 226 -23.98 29.69 3.72
C ASP A 226 -25.08 30.11 2.74
N ARG A 227 -24.89 29.84 1.43
CA ARG A 227 -25.89 30.13 0.40
C ARG A 227 -27.12 29.23 0.53
N GLU A 228 -26.92 27.93 0.80
CA GLU A 228 -28.02 26.98 0.97
C GLU A 228 -28.85 27.29 2.22
N ASP A 229 -28.17 27.63 3.33
CA ASP A 229 -28.81 28.03 4.59
C ASP A 229 -29.56 29.37 4.45
N GLU A 230 -28.98 30.35 3.75
CA GLU A 230 -29.65 31.62 3.44
C GLU A 230 -30.90 31.39 2.58
N LEU A 231 -30.82 30.53 1.56
CA LEU A 231 -31.96 30.17 0.72
C LEU A 231 -33.05 29.41 1.51
N ALA A 232 -32.65 28.48 2.37
CA ALA A 232 -33.58 27.75 3.24
C ALA A 232 -34.29 28.68 4.23
N TYR A 233 -33.57 29.64 4.80
CA TYR A 233 -34.14 30.67 5.67
C TYR A 233 -35.11 31.58 4.91
N LEU A 234 -34.74 32.08 3.74
CA LEU A 234 -35.62 32.92 2.91
C LEU A 234 -36.90 32.20 2.50
N LEU A 235 -36.81 30.93 2.09
CA LEU A 235 -37.97 30.09 1.77
C LEU A 235 -38.89 29.85 2.99
N SER A 236 -38.31 29.76 4.19
CA SER A 236 -39.08 29.62 5.43
C SER A 236 -39.87 30.88 5.82
N LEU A 237 -39.42 32.06 5.37
CA LEU A 237 -40.10 33.33 5.57
C LEU A 237 -41.24 33.56 4.57
N GLU A 238 -41.16 32.97 3.37
CA GLU A 238 -42.22 33.05 2.34
C GLU A 238 -43.41 32.09 2.62
N THR A 239 -43.24 31.15 3.54
CA THR A 239 -44.28 30.17 3.93
C THR A 239 -45.06 30.53 5.19
N GLN A 240 -44.87 31.75 5.75
CA GLN A 240 -45.72 32.35 6.79
C GLN A 240 -46.71 33.35 6.21
#